data_AF-A0A0W8G4E5-F1
#
_entry.id   AF-A0A0W8G4E5-F1
#
_cell.length_a   1.000
_cell.length_b   1.000
_cell.length_c   1.000
_cell.angle_alpha   90.00
_cell.angle_beta   90.00
_cell.angle_gamma   90.00
#
_symmetry.space_group_name_H-M   'P 1'
#
loop_
_entity.id
_entity.type
_entity.pdbx_description
1 polymer ?
#
loop_
_entity_poly.entity_id
_entity_poly.type
_entity_poly.pdbx_seq_one_letter_code
_entity_poly.pdbx_strand_id
1 'polypeptide(L)' 'MRNSRFSEEQMVGILCEADRDPVPQVAKRHGVKTKDIAALLSKSGVNGII' A
#
# COMPACT_ATOMS: atom_id res chain seq x y z
N MET A 1 -12.86 2.70 4.97
CA MET A 1 -13.11 1.40 4.30
C MET A 1 -13.74 0.40 5.28
N ARG A 2 -15.03 0.05 5.14
CA ARG A 2 -15.79 -0.72 6.16
C ARG A 2 -15.48 -2.23 6.23
N ASN A 3 -14.50 -2.72 5.47
CA ASN A 3 -14.08 -4.14 5.47
C ASN A 3 -12.59 -4.32 5.10
N SER A 4 -11.75 -3.30 5.28
CA SER A 4 -10.30 -3.48 5.12
C SER A 4 -9.74 -4.12 6.37
N ARG A 5 -8.92 -5.17 6.21
CA ARG A 5 -8.12 -5.76 7.29
C ARG A 5 -7.07 -4.80 7.89
N PHE A 6 -7.09 -3.53 7.48
CA PHE A 6 -6.12 -2.50 7.79
C PHE A 6 -6.86 -1.28 8.34
N SER A 7 -6.34 -0.72 9.43
CA SER A 7 -6.81 0.59 9.93
C SER A 7 -6.56 1.67 8.88
N GLU A 8 -7.31 2.77 8.94
CA GLU A 8 -7.14 3.90 8.03
C GLU A 8 -5.72 4.49 8.14
N GLU A 9 -5.20 4.57 9.37
CA GLU A 9 -3.82 4.97 9.66
C GLU A 9 -2.79 4.04 9.02
N GLN A 10 -3.04 2.72 9.03
CA GLN A 10 -2.15 1.75 8.40
C GLN A 10 -2.15 1.90 6.87
N MET A 11 -3.31 2.14 6.27
CA MET A 11 -3.39 2.35 4.82
C MET A 11 -2.68 3.61 4.38
N VAL A 12 -2.85 4.71 5.12
CA VAL A 12 -2.16 5.98 4.83
C VAL A 12 -0.65 5.84 5.01
N GLY A 13 -0.20 5.15 6.07
CA GLY A 13 1.21 4.84 6.27
C GLY A 13 1.81 4.01 5.14
N ILE A 14 1.13 2.92 4.75
CA ILE A 14 1.57 2.03 3.67
C ILE A 14 1.59 2.76 2.31
N LEU A 15 0.58 3.58 2.00
CA LEU A 15 0.54 4.36 0.75
C LEU A 15 1.64 5.42 0.70
N CYS A 16 1.90 6.12 1.80
CA CYS A 16 2.95 7.14 1.90
C CYS A 16 4.36 6.52 1.78
N GLU A 17 4.58 5.35 2.39
CA GLU A 17 5.83 4.61 2.20
C GLU A 17 5.94 4.06 0.78
N ALA A 18 4.87 3.51 0.20
CA ALA A 18 4.90 2.95 -1.15
C ALA A 18 5.08 3.99 -2.26
N ASP A 19 4.83 5.28 -1.96
CA ASP A 19 5.15 6.41 -2.84
C ASP A 19 6.66 6.71 -2.89
N ARG A 20 7.39 6.41 -1.80
CA ARG A 20 8.82 6.75 -1.64
C ARG A 20 9.76 5.56 -1.77
N ASP A 21 9.33 4.41 -1.26
CA ASP A 21 10.06 3.14 -1.22
C ASP A 21 9.38 2.13 -2.15
N PRO A 22 10.13 1.16 -2.70
CA PRO A 22 9.55 0.11 -3.53
C PRO A 22 8.54 -0.74 -2.74
N VAL A 23 7.36 -0.95 -3.32
CA VAL A 23 6.25 -1.78 -2.82
C VAL A 23 6.68 -3.08 -2.10
N PRO A 24 7.61 -3.92 -2.63
CA PRO A 24 8.05 -5.13 -1.93
C PRO A 24 8.77 -4.89 -0.59
N GLN A 25 9.47 -3.77 -0.43
CA GLN A 25 10.10 -3.42 0.85
C GLN A 25 9.06 -2.97 1.88
N VAL A 26 8.12 -2.12 1.45
CA VAL A 26 7.01 -1.64 2.29
C VAL A 26 6.14 -2.82 2.74
N ALA A 27 5.84 -3.75 1.83
CA ALA A 27 5.13 -4.99 2.12
C ALA A 27 5.80 -5.81 3.25
N LYS A 28 7.13 -5.95 3.18
CA LYS A 28 7.90 -6.67 4.19
C LYS A 28 7.92 -5.97 5.55
N ARG A 29 8.01 -4.63 5.57
CA ARG A 29 8.01 -3.83 6.82
C ARG A 29 6.68 -3.93 7.56
N HIS A 30 5.57 -3.89 6.82
CA HIS A 30 4.22 -3.89 7.39
C HIS A 30 3.60 -5.30 7.52
N GLY A 31 4.31 -6.35 7.09
CA GLY A 31 3.80 -7.73 7.13
C GLY A 31 2.60 -7.96 6.20
N VAL A 32 2.45 -7.13 5.16
CA VAL A 32 1.36 -7.20 4.20
C VAL A 32 1.83 -7.80 2.88
N LYS A 33 0.93 -8.36 2.07
CA LYS A 33 1.34 -8.91 0.78
C LYS A 33 1.48 -7.78 -0.23
N THR A 34 2.46 -7.89 -1.13
CA THR A 34 2.70 -6.92 -2.21
C THR A 34 1.44 -6.65 -3.03
N LYS A 35 0.59 -7.68 -3.23
CA LYS A 35 -0.70 -7.56 -3.92
C LYS A 35 -1.71 -6.66 -3.21
N ASP A 36 -1.68 -6.59 -1.87
CA ASP A 36 -2.60 -5.75 -1.10
C ASP A 36 -2.23 -4.28 -1.29
N ILE A 37 -0.92 -3.97 -1.28
CA ILE A 37 -0.43 -2.61 -1.58
C ILE A 37 -0.67 -2.24 -3.04
N ALA A 38 -0.39 -3.15 -3.98
CA ALA A 38 -0.68 -2.91 -5.40
C ALA A 38 -2.17 -2.61 -5.65
N ALA A 39 -3.08 -3.27 -4.92
CA ALA A 39 -4.50 -2.98 -4.98
C ALA A 39 -4.85 -1.59 -4.39
N LEU A 40 -4.15 -1.13 -3.35
CA LEU A 40 -4.31 0.22 -2.78
C LEU A 40 -3.80 1.29 -3.76
N LEU A 41 -2.63 1.08 -4.36
CA LEU A 41 -2.06 1.99 -5.37
C LEU A 41 -2.91 2.07 -6.62
N SER A 42 -3.38 0.92 -7.13
CA SER A 42 -4.31 0.84 -8.27
C SER A 42 -5.63 1.58 -8.00
N LYS A 43 -6.13 1.54 -6.76
CA LYS A 43 -7.31 2.31 -6.33
C LYS A 43 -7.04 3.80 -6.11
N SER A 44 -5.80 4.15 -5.77
CA SER A 44 -5.37 5.54 -5.52
C SER A 44 -5.06 6.32 -6.81
N GLY A 45 -5.10 5.68 -7.98
CA GLY A 45 -4.83 6.36 -9.25
C GLY A 45 -3.36 6.74 -9.47
N VAL A 46 -2.45 6.28 -8.61
CA VAL A 46 -0.99 6.42 -8.79
C VAL A 46 -0.54 5.35 -9.78
N ASN A 47 -0.93 5.53 -11.04
CA ASN A 47 -0.56 4.67 -12.15
C ASN A 47 0.51 5.40 -12.96
N GLY A 48 1.76 5.10 -12.64
CA GLY A 48 2.90 5.58 -13.40
C GLY A 48 4.18 5.02 -12.81
N ILE A 49 4.82 4.12 -13.55
CA ILE A 49 6.14 3.51 -13.27
C ILE A 49 6.06 2.23 -12.41
N ILE A 50 5.56 1.16 -13.02
CA ILE A 50 6.17 -0.17 -12.92
C ILE A 50 6.13 -0.84 -14.28
#